data_AF-A0A660ZAE4-F1
#
_entry.id   AF-A0A660ZAE4-F1
#
_cell.length_a   1.000
_cell.length_b   1.000
_cell.length_c   1.000
_cell.angle_alpha   90.00
_cell.angle_beta   90.00
_cell.angle_gamma   90.00
#
_symmetry.space_group_name_H-M   'P 1'
#
loop_
_entity.id
_entity.type
_entity.pdbx_description
1 polymer ?
#
loop_
_entity_poly.entity_id
_entity_poly.type
_entity_poly.pdbx_seq_one_letter_code
_entity_poly.pdbx_strand_id
1 'polypeptide(L)'
;MEKIAVRKVKVTIMLPQELWEEFKEVVPPGKRSKTVAEALLERLKLEKKRKAFEKAVKFSQKLRQKYGVLPSSVEDIRKMREELSDGID
;
A
#
# COMPACT_ATOMS: atom_id res chain seq x y z
N MET A 1 2.21 23.88 -23.38
CA MET A 1 2.67 22.60 -22.77
C MET A 1 3.94 22.89 -21.98
N GLU A 2 3.78 23.14 -20.69
CA GLU A 2 4.86 23.54 -19.80
C GLU A 2 5.79 22.33 -19.57
N LYS A 3 7.01 22.40 -20.09
CA LYS A 3 8.04 21.39 -19.86
C LYS A 3 8.46 21.51 -18.40
N ILE A 4 7.80 20.76 -17.50
CA ILE A 4 8.25 20.58 -16.12
C ILE A 4 9.71 20.10 -16.21
N ALA A 5 10.65 20.97 -15.86
CA ALA A 5 12.06 20.64 -15.84
C ALA A 5 12.27 19.55 -14.79
N VAL A 6 12.36 18.30 -15.24
CA VAL A 6 12.59 17.15 -14.35
C VAL A 6 14.00 17.30 -13.78
N ARG A 7 14.09 17.74 -12.53
CA ARG A 7 15.36 17.80 -11.78
C ARG A 7 15.91 16.38 -11.66
N LYS A 8 17.00 16.10 -12.39
CA LYS A 8 17.68 14.80 -12.35
C LYS A 8 18.65 14.77 -11.17
N VAL A 9 18.65 13.67 -10.43
CA VAL A 9 19.61 13.40 -9.35
C VAL A 9 20.42 12.18 -9.76
N LYS A 10 21.76 12.26 -9.65
CA LYS A 10 22.63 11.12 -9.87
C LYS A 10 22.65 10.28 -8.59
N VAL A 11 22.29 9.02 -8.71
CA VAL A 11 22.26 8.06 -7.60
C VAL A 11 23.18 6.90 -7.98
N THR A 12 24.02 6.47 -7.05
CA THR A 12 24.84 5.27 -7.20
C THR A 12 24.17 4.14 -6.43
N ILE A 13 23.90 3.03 -7.09
CA ILE A 13 23.34 1.82 -6.49
C ILE A 13 24.27 0.65 -6.78
N MET A 14 24.38 -0.28 -5.84
CA MET A 14 25.08 -1.55 -6.05
C MET A 14 24.07 -2.58 -6.53
N LEU A 15 24.37 -3.25 -7.63
CA LEU A 15 23.56 -4.32 -8.20
C LEU A 15 24.40 -5.61 -8.23
N PRO A 16 23.79 -6.78 -8.02
CA PRO A 16 24.45 -8.06 -8.28
C PRO A 16 24.98 -8.11 -9.71
N GLN A 17 26.16 -8.71 -9.90
CA GLN A 17 26.81 -8.76 -11.20
C GLN A 17 25.96 -9.49 -12.24
N GLU A 18 25.44 -10.66 -11.88
CA GLU A 18 24.58 -11.51 -12.73
C GLU A 18 23.38 -10.72 -13.27
N LEU A 19 22.69 -10.00 -12.38
CA LEU A 19 21.55 -9.17 -12.74
C LEU A 19 21.93 -8.04 -13.71
N TRP A 20 23.11 -7.43 -13.52
CA TRP A 20 23.58 -6.38 -14.42
C TRP A 20 23.99 -6.92 -15.79
N GLU A 21 24.55 -8.12 -15.86
CA GLU A 21 24.88 -8.78 -17.11
C GLU A 21 23.62 -9.07 -17.94
N GLU A 22 22.63 -9.74 -17.36
CA GLU A 22 21.33 -9.97 -18.00
C GLU A 22 20.66 -8.66 -18.43
N PHE A 23 20.67 -7.65 -17.56
CA PHE A 23 20.07 -6.35 -17.86
C PHE A 23 20.74 -5.66 -19.06
N LYS A 24 22.06 -5.78 -19.22
CA LYS A 24 22.78 -5.18 -20.35
C LYS A 24 22.44 -5.85 -21.68
N GLU A 25 22.14 -7.15 -21.67
CA GLU A 25 21.75 -7.90 -22.87
C GLU A 25 20.36 -7.52 -23.35
N VAL A 26 19.42 -7.31 -22.42
CA VAL A 26 18.03 -6.95 -22.75
C VAL A 26 17.87 -5.45 -23.03
N VAL A 27 18.60 -4.58 -22.32
CA VAL A 27 18.35 -3.12 -22.33
C VAL A 27 19.48 -2.34 -23.03
N PRO A 28 19.15 -1.62 -24.12
CA PRO A 28 20.12 -0.78 -24.84
C PRO A 28 20.75 0.30 -23.96
N PRO A 29 22.04 0.64 -24.15
CA PRO A 29 22.78 1.59 -23.30
C PRO A 29 22.07 2.94 -23.06
N GLY A 30 21.44 3.51 -24.10
CA GLY A 30 20.74 4.80 -24.01
C GLY A 30 19.41 4.77 -23.25
N LYS A 31 18.87 3.58 -22.93
CA LYS A 31 17.58 3.41 -22.24
C LYS A 31 17.72 2.93 -20.80
N ARG A 32 18.89 2.44 -20.39
CA ARG A 32 19.13 1.83 -19.07
C ARG A 32 18.63 2.66 -17.90
N SER A 33 19.01 3.93 -17.83
CA SER A 33 18.60 4.82 -16.73
C SER A 33 17.08 5.03 -16.71
N LYS A 34 16.45 5.14 -17.88
CA LYS A 34 15.00 5.29 -18.01
C LYS A 34 14.29 4.01 -17.54
N THR A 35 14.75 2.85 -17.98
CA THR A 35 14.17 1.55 -17.60
C THR A 35 14.28 1.31 -16.10
N VAL A 36 15.42 1.62 -15.47
CA VAL A 36 15.58 1.52 -14.01
C VAL A 36 14.61 2.46 -13.28
N ALA A 37 14.44 3.70 -13.77
CA ALA A 37 13.50 4.64 -13.18
C ALA A 37 12.04 4.17 -13.30
N GLU A 38 11.65 3.61 -14.46
CA GLU A 38 10.32 3.04 -14.68
C GLU A 38 10.05 1.85 -13.76
N ALA A 39 11.00 0.92 -13.65
CA ALA A 39 10.89 -0.22 -12.73
C ALA A 39 10.75 0.22 -11.27
N LEU A 40 11.53 1.24 -10.84
CA LEU A 40 11.41 1.82 -9.51
C LEU A 40 10.04 2.47 -9.28
N LEU A 41 9.51 3.20 -10.26
CA LEU A 41 8.18 3.80 -10.18
C LEU A 41 7.07 2.75 -10.04
N GLU A 42 7.14 1.67 -10.82
CA GLU A 42 6.19 0.56 -10.71
C GLU A 42 6.27 -0.11 -9.35
N ARG A 43 7.48 -0.40 -8.86
CA ARG A 43 7.68 -1.00 -7.54
C ARG A 43 7.12 -0.10 -6.43
N LEU A 44 7.33 1.22 -6.51
CA LEU A 44 6.77 2.18 -5.55
C LEU A 44 5.24 2.23 -5.59
N LYS A 45 4.62 2.14 -6.77
CA LYS A 45 3.16 2.06 -6.90
C LYS A 45 2.62 0.81 -6.22
N LEU A 46 3.25 -0.35 -6.45
CA LEU A 46 2.88 -1.61 -5.80
C LEU A 46 3.02 -1.54 -4.28
N GLU A 47 4.12 -0.97 -3.79
CA GLU A 47 4.37 -0.83 -2.36
C GLU A 47 3.34 0.09 -1.67
N LYS A 48 2.95 1.19 -2.34
CA LYS A 48 1.88 2.07 -1.84
C LYS A 48 0.54 1.34 -1.76
N LYS A 49 0.18 0.56 -2.79
CA LYS A 49 -1.05 -0.24 -2.81
C LYS A 49 -1.05 -1.26 -1.67
N ARG A 50 0.07 -1.97 -1.48
CA ARG A 50 0.24 -2.93 -0.37
C ARG A 50 0.04 -2.26 0.98
N LYS A 51 0.70 -1.12 1.23
CA LYS A 51 0.55 -0.38 2.48
C LYS A 51 -0.87 0.11 2.72
N ALA A 52 -1.57 0.55 1.67
CA ALA A 52 -2.98 0.94 1.76
C ALA A 52 -3.86 -0.26 2.13
N PHE A 53 -3.64 -1.40 1.49
CA PHE A 53 -4.35 -2.64 1.81
C PHE A 53 -4.07 -3.11 3.24
N GLU A 54 -2.81 -3.12 3.70
CA GLU A 54 -2.45 -3.49 5.07
C GLU A 54 -3.12 -2.56 6.11
N LYS A 55 -3.21 -1.26 5.82
CA LYS A 55 -3.97 -0.32 6.65
C LYS A 55 -5.46 -0.67 6.70
N ALA A 56 -6.06 -0.98 5.56
CA ALA A 56 -7.47 -1.38 5.48
C ALA A 56 -7.75 -2.68 6.25
N VAL A 57 -6.87 -3.68 6.15
CA VAL A 57 -6.95 -4.94 6.91
C VAL A 57 -6.87 -4.68 8.41
N LYS A 58 -5.90 -3.89 8.86
CA LYS A 58 -5.78 -3.51 10.28
C LYS A 58 -7.01 -2.76 10.78
N PHE A 59 -7.57 -1.88 9.97
CA PHE A 59 -8.80 -1.16 10.31
C PHE A 59 -10.00 -2.11 10.39
N SER A 60 -10.17 -3.01 9.43
CA SER A 60 -11.21 -4.05 9.46
C SER A 60 -11.10 -4.95 10.69
N GLN A 61 -9.87 -5.36 11.06
CA GLN A 61 -9.64 -6.12 12.28
C GLN A 61 -10.01 -5.34 13.54
N LYS A 62 -9.66 -4.05 13.61
CA LYS A 62 -10.08 -3.19 14.72
C LYS A 62 -11.61 -3.04 14.80
N LEU A 63 -12.27 -2.87 13.66
CA LEU A 63 -13.73 -2.83 13.62
C LEU A 63 -14.33 -4.16 14.07
N ARG A 64 -13.78 -5.30 13.62
CA ARG A 64 -14.21 -6.62 14.09
C ARG A 64 -13.92 -6.84 15.58
N GLN A 65 -12.85 -6.31 16.14
CA GLN A 65 -12.62 -6.40 17.58
C GLN A 65 -13.61 -5.52 18.37
N LYS A 66 -13.90 -4.32 17.86
CA LYS A 66 -14.78 -3.36 18.54
C LYS A 66 -16.27 -3.67 18.36
N TYR A 67 -16.64 -4.28 17.24
CA TYR A 67 -18.03 -4.46 16.79
C TYR A 67 -18.34 -5.88 16.30
N GLY A 68 -17.39 -6.81 16.38
CA GLY A 68 -17.47 -8.11 15.67
C GLY A 68 -18.17 -9.23 16.41
N VAL A 69 -19.18 -8.90 17.20
CA VAL A 69 -20.41 -9.67 17.06
C VAL A 69 -21.38 -8.73 16.39
N LEU A 70 -21.57 -8.90 15.07
CA LEU A 70 -22.75 -8.32 14.46
C LEU A 70 -23.92 -9.03 15.16
N PRO A 71 -24.79 -8.32 15.89
CA PRO A 71 -25.95 -8.94 16.49
C PRO A 71 -26.66 -9.77 15.43
N SER A 72 -26.81 -11.06 15.70
CA SER A 72 -27.30 -12.03 14.71
C SER A 72 -28.80 -11.89 14.46
N SER A 73 -29.45 -11.07 15.27
CA SER A 73 -30.88 -10.78 15.28
C SER A 73 -31.15 -9.32 15.64
N VAL A 74 -32.35 -8.84 15.34
CA VAL A 74 -32.81 -7.50 15.72
C VAL A 74 -32.96 -7.39 17.24
N GLU A 75 -33.24 -8.51 17.90
CA GLU A 75 -33.34 -8.65 19.35
C GLU A 75 -32.00 -8.39 20.05
N ASP A 76 -30.88 -8.87 19.49
CA ASP A 76 -29.54 -8.61 20.02
C ASP A 76 -29.19 -7.11 19.94
N ILE A 77 -29.61 -6.41 18.88
CA ILE A 77 -29.44 -4.94 18.73
C ILE A 77 -30.24 -4.21 19.82
N ARG A 78 -31.47 -4.65 20.07
CA ARG A 78 -32.36 -4.03 21.06
C ARG A 78 -31.79 -4.19 22.48
N LYS A 79 -31.29 -5.38 22.81
CA LYS A 79 -30.71 -5.67 24.13
C LYS A 79 -29.46 -4.85 24.41
N MET A 80 -28.57 -4.70 23.43
CA MET A 80 -27.40 -3.81 23.55
C MET A 80 -27.80 -2.35 23.77
N ARG A 81 -28.91 -1.89 23.18
CA ARG A 81 -29.41 -0.52 23.34
C ARG A 81 -30.01 -0.28 24.74
N GLU A 82 -30.69 -1.28 25.29
CA GLU A 82 -31.24 -1.25 26.65
C GLU A 82 -30.10 -1.25 27.69
N GLU A 83 -29.07 -2.09 27.53
CA GLU A 83 -27.88 -2.12 28.39
C GLU A 83 -27.07 -0.80 28.38
N LEU A 84 -27.08 -0.07 27.25
CA LEU A 84 -26.47 1.27 27.13
C LEU A 84 -27.31 2.37 27.79
N SER A 85 -28.61 2.14 27.99
CA SER A 85 -29.55 3.07 28.63
C SER A 85 -29.55 2.93 30.15
N ASP A 86 -29.36 1.71 30.66
CA ASP A 86 -29.37 1.40 32.10
C ASP A 86 -28.04 1.73 32.80
N GLY A 87 -27.01 2.14 32.06
CA GLY A 87 -25.70 2.58 32.59
C GLY A 87 -25.57 4.09 32.79
N ILE A 88 -26.65 4.85 32.61
CA ILE A 88 -26.73 6.29 32.87
C ILE A 88 -27.75 6.52 33.98
N ASP A 89 -27.35 6.21 35.22
CA ASP A 89 -27.92 6.73 36.47
C ASP A 89 -26.83 7.48 37.24
#